data_AF-A0A1X3P7M5-F1
#
_entry.id   AF-A0A1X3P7M5-F1
#
_cell.length_a   1.000
_cell.length_b   1.000
_cell.length_c   1.000
_cell.angle_alpha   90.00
_cell.angle_beta   90.00
_cell.angle_gamma   90.00
#
_symmetry.space_group_name_H-M   'P 1'
#
loop_
_entity.id
_entity.type
_entity.pdbx_description
1 polymer ?
#
loop_
_entity_poly.entity_id
_entity_poly.type
_entity_poly.pdbx_seq_one_letter_code
_entity_poly.pdbx_strand_id
1 'polypeptide(L)'
;MTQHPGQWRLEELQLVNWGTFHGLHRIHVPRGGFMLTGRSGSGKSSVVDAITAVLTPTGKASFNAAAADGSSRGSDRSKLTYVRGAYARGADEDTGEVTTRYLRTGATWSGILLRYRNGLGRTCSLVKLFHARRTAARPADLSELHVLVHEEVQLGDFDQFMTRGISERALKQAMPKAFVHKQHSRFAARFTRELGIGGERAVLLLHKTQSAKNLGSLDDLFRGFMLDEPETFALADRAVEQFAELSEAHHAVVTARRQIEHLTPLEQQSRRYDDAESELAQIEQLSLSRELFTRRRKVQLLEEARHTAVAGAAAAAEEHARADLALESAEERRAAPRAPWMPAAAPSWRRWPPRSFPVRSGCGTPNSVRSGCGRGWRPPACSAPRAMRS
;
A
#
# COMPACT_ATOMS: atom_id res chain seq x y z
N MET A 1 55.96 23.91 -31.79
CA MET A 1 54.83 23.68 -30.86
C MET A 1 55.38 23.19 -29.53
N THR A 2 55.29 24.01 -28.49
CA THR A 2 55.82 23.71 -27.15
C THR A 2 55.09 22.49 -26.57
N GLN A 3 55.83 21.43 -26.26
CA GLN A 3 55.24 20.23 -25.65
C GLN A 3 55.03 20.50 -24.16
N HIS A 4 53.78 20.57 -23.71
CA HIS A 4 53.50 20.65 -22.29
C HIS A 4 53.70 19.25 -21.65
N PRO A 5 54.57 19.10 -20.64
CA PRO A 5 54.96 17.80 -20.11
C PRO A 5 53.77 16.98 -19.57
N GLY A 6 52.79 17.65 -18.95
CA GLY A 6 51.59 17.01 -18.40
C GLY A 6 50.44 16.78 -19.38
N GLN A 7 50.53 17.27 -20.62
CA GLN A 7 49.41 17.20 -21.57
C GLN A 7 49.39 15.86 -22.32
N TRP A 8 48.33 15.08 -22.13
CA TRP A 8 48.04 13.90 -22.93
C TRP A 8 47.44 14.29 -24.29
N ARG A 9 47.96 13.70 -25.37
CA ARG A 9 47.42 13.86 -26.72
C ARG A 9 47.22 12.51 -27.37
N LEU A 10 46.15 12.36 -28.15
CA LEU A 10 45.93 11.19 -28.99
C LEU A 10 47.04 11.14 -30.06
N GLU A 11 47.76 10.03 -30.11
CA GLU A 11 48.86 9.77 -31.04
C GLU A 11 48.43 8.80 -32.15
N GLU A 12 47.63 7.80 -31.81
CA GLU A 12 47.21 6.77 -32.75
C GLU A 12 45.80 6.28 -32.44
N LEU A 13 45.02 6.05 -33.49
CA LEU A 13 43.73 5.36 -33.46
C LEU A 13 43.87 4.08 -34.29
N GLN A 14 43.51 2.94 -33.70
CA GLN A 14 43.38 1.69 -34.45
C GLN A 14 41.93 1.21 -34.43
N LEU A 15 41.48 0.64 -35.54
CA LEU A 15 40.13 0.13 -35.75
C LEU A 15 40.18 -1.28 -36.34
N VAL A 16 39.37 -2.19 -35.80
CA VAL A 16 39.12 -3.50 -36.40
C VAL A 16 37.62 -3.71 -36.53
N ASN A 17 37.16 -4.06 -37.74
CA ASN A 17 35.78 -4.44 -38.03
C ASN A 17 34.72 -3.44 -37.50
N TRP A 18 34.96 -2.14 -37.69
CA TRP A 18 34.12 -1.08 -37.14
C TRP A 18 33.48 -0.23 -38.25
N GLY A 19 32.16 -0.17 -38.29
CA GLY A 19 31.42 0.47 -39.39
C GLY A 19 31.83 -0.13 -40.73
N THR A 20 32.19 0.73 -41.68
CA THR A 20 32.69 0.36 -43.01
C THR A 20 34.14 -0.14 -43.01
N PHE A 21 34.90 -0.01 -41.91
CA PHE A 21 36.30 -0.43 -41.82
C PHE A 21 36.41 -1.94 -41.56
N HIS A 22 36.96 -2.69 -42.51
CA HIS A 22 37.15 -4.15 -42.41
C HIS A 22 38.62 -4.51 -42.20
N GLY A 23 38.91 -5.42 -41.27
CA GLY A 23 40.28 -5.71 -40.87
C GLY A 23 40.91 -4.59 -40.06
N LEU A 24 42.22 -4.65 -39.85
CA LEU A 24 42.98 -3.71 -39.02
C LEU A 24 43.36 -2.45 -39.81
N HIS A 25 42.87 -1.31 -39.35
CA HIS A 25 43.27 0.01 -39.82
C HIS A 25 43.97 0.79 -38.72
N ARG A 26 45.03 1.52 -39.08
CA ARG A 26 45.80 2.38 -38.17
C ARG A 26 45.80 3.80 -38.71
N ILE A 27 45.51 4.76 -37.85
CA ILE A 27 45.41 6.18 -38.17
C ILE A 27 46.33 6.92 -37.19
N HIS A 28 47.41 7.49 -37.70
CA HIS A 28 48.31 8.31 -36.91
C HIS A 28 47.75 9.73 -36.77
N VAL A 29 47.76 10.27 -35.56
CA VAL A 29 47.25 11.60 -35.23
C VAL A 29 48.42 12.51 -34.90
N PRO A 30 48.88 13.34 -35.85
CA PRO A 30 50.01 14.23 -35.63
C PRO A 30 49.66 15.37 -34.67
N ARG A 31 50.65 15.83 -33.90
CA ARG A 31 50.47 16.90 -32.89
C ARG A 31 50.05 18.26 -33.48
N GLY A 32 50.32 18.48 -34.76
CA GLY A 32 49.95 19.70 -35.51
C GLY A 32 48.46 19.83 -35.82
N GLY A 33 47.69 18.75 -35.65
CA GLY A 33 46.28 18.69 -36.04
C GLY A 33 46.05 17.64 -37.12
N PHE A 34 44.85 17.09 -37.15
CA PHE A 34 44.46 16.00 -38.06
C PHE A 34 43.14 16.35 -38.73
N MET A 35 43.10 16.32 -40.07
CA MET A 35 41.92 16.64 -40.86
C MET A 35 41.47 15.39 -41.64
N LEU A 36 40.25 14.91 -41.37
CA LEU A 36 39.63 13.83 -42.13
C LEU A 36 38.74 14.42 -43.24
N THR A 37 39.10 14.16 -44.50
CA THR A 37 38.31 14.56 -45.68
C THR A 37 37.87 13.34 -46.49
N GLY A 38 36.84 13.49 -47.33
CA GLY A 38 36.31 12.41 -48.15
C GLY A 38 34.83 12.59 -48.50
N ARG A 39 34.34 11.84 -49.49
CA ARG A 39 32.92 11.88 -49.94
C ARG A 39 31.95 11.52 -48.80
N SER A 40 30.70 11.97 -48.88
CA SER A 40 29.67 11.50 -47.95
C SER A 40 29.58 9.96 -47.97
N GLY A 41 29.40 9.32 -46.81
CA GLY A 41 29.39 7.86 -46.69
C GLY A 41 30.76 7.17 -46.63
N SER A 42 31.88 7.91 -46.75
CA SER A 42 33.24 7.33 -46.73
C SER A 42 33.75 6.85 -45.36
N GLY A 43 32.89 6.78 -44.34
CA GLY A 43 33.27 6.33 -42.98
C GLY A 43 33.91 7.39 -42.07
N LYS A 44 33.99 8.67 -42.46
CA LYS A 44 34.54 9.75 -41.61
C LYS A 44 33.86 9.84 -40.24
N SER A 45 32.52 9.86 -40.23
CA SER A 45 31.75 9.87 -38.99
C SER A 45 32.01 8.61 -38.16
N SER A 46 32.22 7.46 -38.81
CA SER A 46 32.51 6.19 -38.12
C SER A 46 33.82 6.23 -37.33
N VAL A 47 34.82 6.99 -37.78
CA VAL A 47 36.08 7.22 -37.03
C VAL A 47 35.81 8.03 -35.76
N VAL A 48 35.04 9.12 -35.86
CA VAL A 48 34.67 9.97 -34.70
C VAL A 48 33.78 9.20 -33.73
N ASP A 49 32.84 8.42 -34.26
CA ASP A 49 31.98 7.52 -33.50
C ASP A 49 32.77 6.43 -32.78
N ALA A 50 33.92 6.00 -33.33
CA ALA A 50 34.79 5.04 -32.67
C ALA A 50 35.44 5.64 -31.41
N ILE A 51 35.95 6.88 -31.51
CA ILE A 51 36.51 7.61 -30.37
C ILE A 51 35.42 7.77 -29.29
N THR A 52 34.22 8.17 -29.72
CA THR A 52 33.04 8.28 -28.85
C THR A 52 32.70 6.95 -28.17
N ALA A 53 32.76 5.84 -28.89
CA ALA A 53 32.42 4.52 -28.36
C ALA A 53 33.34 4.09 -27.20
N VAL A 54 34.60 4.51 -27.21
CA VAL A 54 35.59 4.24 -26.15
C VAL A 54 35.36 5.15 -24.96
N LEU A 55 35.21 6.45 -25.20
CA LEU A 55 35.18 7.47 -24.15
C LEU A 55 33.82 7.54 -23.43
N THR A 56 32.71 7.31 -24.13
CA THR A 56 31.35 7.58 -23.62
C THR A 56 30.60 6.29 -23.21
N PRO A 57 29.83 6.31 -22.09
CA PRO A 57 29.01 5.17 -21.67
C PRO A 57 27.95 4.75 -22.70
N THR A 58 27.56 3.48 -22.65
CA THR A 58 26.58 2.81 -23.54
C THR A 58 25.23 3.54 -23.66
N GLY A 59 24.73 4.13 -22.58
CA GLY A 59 23.41 4.80 -22.55
C GLY A 59 23.43 6.31 -22.84
N LYS A 60 24.61 6.94 -22.87
CA LYS A 60 24.76 8.39 -23.08
C LYS A 60 25.42 8.72 -24.43
N ALA A 61 25.95 7.73 -25.14
CA ALA A 61 26.56 7.90 -26.45
C ALA A 61 25.49 8.02 -27.55
N SER A 62 25.46 9.16 -28.23
CA SER A 62 24.75 9.33 -29.51
C SER A 62 25.75 9.11 -30.64
N PHE A 63 25.47 8.13 -31.52
CA PHE A 63 26.30 7.81 -32.67
C PHE A 63 25.77 8.49 -33.92
N ASN A 64 26.66 8.95 -34.80
CA ASN A 64 26.33 9.66 -36.04
C ASN A 64 25.47 10.93 -35.85
N ALA A 65 25.62 11.61 -34.71
CA ALA A 65 24.91 12.84 -34.40
C ALA A 65 25.13 13.95 -35.46
N ALA A 66 26.25 13.91 -36.19
CA ALA A 66 26.59 14.88 -37.25
C ALA A 66 25.77 14.76 -38.55
N ALA A 67 24.99 13.69 -38.73
CA ALA A 67 24.19 13.45 -39.94
C ALA A 67 22.70 13.18 -39.66
N ALA A 68 22.25 13.26 -38.41
CA ALA A 68 20.85 13.09 -38.04
C ALA A 68 20.17 14.47 -37.95
N ASP A 69 19.39 14.83 -38.97
CA ASP A 69 18.44 15.96 -38.90
C ASP A 69 17.38 15.67 -37.82
N GLY A 70 17.03 16.70 -37.04
CA GLY A 70 16.23 16.63 -35.81
C GLY A 70 14.78 16.09 -35.93
N SER A 71 14.38 15.53 -37.06
CA SER A 71 13.05 14.98 -37.33
C SER A 71 12.95 13.46 -37.22
N SER A 72 14.05 12.73 -37.06
CA SER A 72 14.02 11.28 -36.82
C SER A 72 14.56 10.91 -35.44
N ARG A 73 13.67 10.75 -34.45
CA ARG A 73 13.94 9.98 -33.23
C ARG A 73 13.96 8.47 -33.55
N GLY A 74 14.69 8.10 -34.59
CA GLY A 74 14.83 6.74 -35.09
C GLY A 74 16.19 6.19 -34.73
N SER A 75 16.20 5.30 -33.74
CA SER A 75 17.30 4.44 -33.30
C SER A 75 17.84 3.52 -34.42
N ASP A 76 18.35 4.08 -35.52
CA ASP A 76 18.76 3.31 -36.70
C ASP A 76 20.24 2.90 -36.65
N ARG A 77 21.04 3.51 -35.76
CA ARG A 77 22.48 3.23 -35.61
C ARG A 77 22.84 2.95 -34.16
N SER A 78 22.94 1.67 -33.84
CA SER A 78 23.44 1.17 -32.56
C SER A 78 24.91 0.72 -32.69
N LYS A 79 25.60 0.48 -31.58
CA LYS A 79 26.95 -0.14 -31.62
C LYS A 79 26.97 -1.45 -32.41
N LEU A 80 25.92 -2.26 -32.29
CA LEU A 80 25.77 -3.49 -33.04
C LEU A 80 25.77 -3.23 -34.56
N THR A 81 25.11 -2.15 -34.99
CA THR A 81 25.09 -1.68 -36.38
C THR A 81 26.49 -1.32 -36.89
N TYR A 82 27.34 -0.70 -36.06
CA TYR A 82 28.74 -0.44 -36.39
C TYR A 82 29.57 -1.72 -36.44
N VAL A 83 29.46 -2.61 -35.44
CA VAL A 83 30.20 -3.88 -35.42
C VAL A 83 29.86 -4.75 -36.62
N ARG A 84 28.58 -4.81 -37.02
CA ARG A 84 28.13 -5.54 -38.22
C ARG A 84 28.38 -4.80 -39.53
N GLY A 85 28.71 -3.51 -39.47
CA GLY A 85 29.02 -2.70 -40.65
C GLY A 85 27.82 -2.47 -41.56
N ALA A 86 26.73 -1.90 -41.04
CA ALA A 86 25.62 -1.49 -41.90
C ALA A 86 26.05 -0.38 -42.86
N TYR A 87 25.81 -0.57 -44.16
CA TYR A 87 26.27 0.37 -45.19
C TYR A 87 25.19 0.82 -46.18
N ALA A 88 24.08 0.09 -46.31
CA ALA A 88 22.96 0.46 -47.18
C ALA A 88 21.62 -0.01 -46.61
N ARG A 89 20.55 0.75 -46.85
CA ARG A 89 19.18 0.25 -46.73
C ARG A 89 18.72 -0.18 -48.12
N GLY A 90 18.29 -1.43 -48.25
CA GLY A 90 17.62 -1.92 -49.45
C GLY A 90 16.16 -2.21 -49.12
N ALA A 91 15.25 -1.99 -50.05
CA ALA A 91 13.97 -2.68 -49.98
C ALA A 91 14.24 -4.15 -50.33
N ASP A 92 13.71 -5.06 -49.53
CA ASP A 92 13.64 -6.46 -49.93
C ASP A 92 12.61 -6.57 -51.08
N GLU A 93 13.04 -7.12 -52.22
CA GLU A 93 12.22 -7.14 -53.45
C GLU A 93 10.96 -8.01 -53.31
N ASP A 94 10.99 -8.99 -52.39
CA ASP A 94 9.89 -9.93 -52.15
C ASP A 94 8.85 -9.43 -51.12
N THR A 95 9.26 -8.60 -50.15
CA THR A 95 8.42 -8.20 -49.01
C THR A 95 8.14 -6.70 -48.93
N GLY A 96 8.87 -5.89 -49.69
CA GLY A 96 8.79 -4.43 -49.64
C GLY A 96 9.29 -3.82 -48.32
N GLU A 97 9.81 -4.64 -47.40
CA GLU A 97 10.30 -4.19 -46.10
C GLU A 97 11.72 -3.59 -46.26
N VAL A 98 11.94 -2.44 -45.61
CA VAL A 98 13.24 -1.75 -45.65
C VAL A 98 14.23 -2.51 -44.77
N THR A 99 15.06 -3.35 -45.37
CA THR A 99 16.07 -4.13 -44.67
C THR A 99 17.44 -3.46 -44.72
N THR A 100 18.14 -3.45 -43.58
CA THR A 100 19.51 -2.91 -43.49
C THR A 100 20.52 -3.98 -43.92
N ARG A 101 21.33 -3.69 -44.94
CA ARG A 101 22.41 -4.58 -45.40
C ARG A 101 23.65 -4.41 -44.54
N TYR A 102 24.17 -5.52 -44.03
CA TYR A 102 25.35 -5.59 -43.17
C TYR A 102 26.54 -6.19 -43.92
N LEU A 103 27.72 -5.60 -43.74
CA LEU A 103 28.97 -6.14 -44.29
C LEU A 103 29.37 -7.46 -43.62
N ARG A 104 28.96 -7.67 -42.36
CA ARG A 104 29.35 -8.83 -41.53
C ARG A 104 28.11 -9.48 -40.94
N THR A 105 27.77 -10.67 -41.46
CA THR A 105 26.57 -11.45 -41.06
C THR A 105 26.90 -12.61 -40.11
N GLY A 106 28.18 -12.93 -39.92
CA GLY A 106 28.66 -14.00 -39.03
C GLY A 106 28.97 -13.54 -37.60
N ALA A 107 29.49 -14.47 -36.79
CA ALA A 107 30.10 -14.12 -35.50
C ALA A 107 31.32 -13.24 -35.77
N THR A 108 31.31 -12.03 -35.20
CA THR A 108 32.26 -10.98 -35.54
C THR A 108 32.76 -10.32 -34.28
N TRP A 109 34.06 -10.14 -34.19
CA TRP A 109 34.68 -9.28 -33.19
C TRP A 109 35.08 -7.94 -33.81
N SER A 110 35.02 -6.88 -33.01
CA SER A 110 35.47 -5.54 -33.36
C SER A 110 36.28 -4.95 -32.22
N GLY A 111 37.24 -4.10 -32.55
CA GLY A 111 38.12 -3.47 -31.59
C GLY A 111 38.41 -2.03 -31.95
N ILE A 112 38.54 -1.18 -30.93
CA ILE A 112 38.96 0.21 -31.06
C ILE A 112 40.06 0.45 -30.04
N LEU A 113 41.17 1.05 -30.48
CA LEU A 113 42.28 1.43 -29.62
C LEU A 113 42.59 2.91 -29.80
N LEU A 114 42.65 3.63 -28.69
CA LEU A 114 43.11 5.02 -28.61
C LEU A 114 44.42 5.05 -27.83
N ARG A 115 45.52 5.41 -28.49
CA ARG A 115 46.82 5.57 -27.87
C ARG A 115 47.07 7.04 -27.58
N TYR A 116 47.27 7.37 -26.32
CA TYR A 116 47.66 8.69 -25.86
C TYR A 116 49.14 8.71 -25.48
N ARG A 117 49.82 9.80 -25.82
CA ARG A 117 51.19 10.08 -25.38
C ARG A 117 51.26 11.45 -24.70
N ASN A 118 51.92 11.53 -23.55
CA ASN A 118 52.15 12.82 -22.88
C ASN A 118 53.44 13.50 -23.39
N GLY A 119 53.76 14.69 -22.88
CA GLY A 119 55.00 15.41 -23.22
C GLY A 119 56.27 14.82 -22.59
N LEU A 120 56.13 13.88 -21.65
CA LEU A 120 57.22 13.15 -20.99
C LEU A 120 57.49 11.77 -21.62
N GLY A 121 56.84 11.46 -22.75
CA GLY A 121 56.99 10.18 -23.45
C GLY A 121 56.23 9.00 -22.85
N ARG A 122 55.43 9.19 -21.80
CA ARG A 122 54.55 8.14 -21.26
C ARG A 122 53.41 7.86 -22.21
N THR A 123 53.04 6.59 -22.32
CA THR A 123 51.95 6.09 -23.16
C THR A 123 50.79 5.57 -22.32
N CYS A 124 49.57 5.82 -22.77
CA CYS A 124 48.34 5.27 -22.19
C CYS A 124 47.43 4.81 -23.33
N SER A 125 47.18 3.52 -23.40
CA SER A 125 46.36 2.89 -24.44
C SER A 125 45.01 2.50 -23.86
N LEU A 126 43.95 3.03 -24.46
CA LEU A 126 42.57 2.74 -24.14
C LEU A 126 41.99 1.82 -25.21
N VAL A 127 41.61 0.60 -24.85
CA VAL A 127 41.07 -0.39 -25.79
C VAL A 127 39.64 -0.73 -25.41
N LYS A 128 38.78 -0.78 -26.42
CA LYS A 128 37.43 -1.29 -26.31
C LYS A 128 37.21 -2.41 -27.30
N LEU A 129 36.82 -3.57 -26.79
CA LEU A 129 36.60 -4.78 -27.55
C LEU A 129 35.11 -5.12 -27.54
N PHE A 130 34.63 -5.59 -28.67
CA PHE A 130 33.25 -5.98 -28.92
C PHE A 130 33.22 -7.38 -29.52
N HIS A 131 32.27 -8.20 -29.08
CA HIS A 131 32.00 -9.48 -29.71
C HIS A 131 30.50 -9.66 -29.92
N ALA A 132 30.12 -9.80 -31.19
CA ALA A 132 28.77 -10.07 -31.63
C ALA A 132 28.65 -11.54 -32.06
N ARG A 133 27.73 -12.28 -31.42
CA ARG A 133 27.36 -13.63 -31.88
C ARG A 133 26.61 -13.55 -33.22
N ARG A 134 26.58 -14.65 -33.97
CA ARG A 134 25.83 -14.73 -35.24
C ARG A 134 24.34 -14.36 -35.06
N THR A 135 23.74 -14.78 -33.95
CA THR A 135 22.34 -14.53 -33.62
C THR A 135 22.08 -13.19 -32.92
N ALA A 136 23.10 -12.37 -32.66
CA ALA A 136 22.94 -11.11 -31.94
C ALA A 136 22.10 -10.11 -32.75
N ALA A 137 20.85 -9.88 -32.35
CA ALA A 137 19.94 -8.98 -33.06
C ALA A 137 19.77 -7.65 -32.31
N ARG A 138 19.98 -7.64 -30.99
CA ARG A 138 19.79 -6.46 -30.14
C ARG A 138 21.13 -5.91 -29.65
N PRO A 139 21.23 -4.60 -29.39
CA PRO A 139 22.45 -4.01 -28.82
C PRO A 139 22.88 -4.65 -27.49
N ALA A 140 21.93 -5.17 -26.70
CA ALA A 140 22.20 -5.86 -25.43
C ALA A 140 22.92 -7.22 -25.61
N ASP A 141 22.84 -7.82 -26.80
CA ASP A 141 23.50 -9.10 -27.10
C ASP A 141 25.01 -8.93 -27.39
N LEU A 142 25.48 -7.67 -27.46
CA LEU A 142 26.86 -7.32 -27.70
C LEU A 142 27.68 -7.43 -26.41
N SER A 143 28.65 -8.32 -26.39
CA SER A 143 29.60 -8.40 -25.27
C SER A 143 30.64 -7.28 -25.42
N GLU A 144 30.81 -6.46 -24.39
CA GLU A 144 31.81 -5.39 -24.33
C GLU A 144 32.91 -5.72 -23.30
N LEU A 145 34.15 -5.38 -23.63
CA LEU A 145 35.27 -5.42 -22.69
C LEU A 145 36.14 -4.17 -22.84
N HIS A 146 36.56 -3.61 -21.72
CA HIS A 146 37.39 -2.42 -21.67
C HIS A 146 38.76 -2.75 -21.07
N VAL A 147 39.80 -2.20 -21.67
CA VAL A 147 41.19 -2.43 -21.27
C VAL A 147 41.92 -1.10 -21.25
N LEU A 148 42.63 -0.84 -20.16
CA LEU A 148 43.58 0.27 -20.04
C LEU A 148 44.96 -0.28 -19.75
N VAL A 149 45.97 0.17 -20.51
CA VAL A 149 47.35 -0.27 -20.35
C VAL A 149 48.33 0.88 -20.61
N HIS A 150 49.42 0.94 -19.86
CA HIS A 150 50.46 1.96 -19.97
C HIS A 150 51.60 1.55 -20.91
N GLU A 151 51.30 0.73 -21.90
CA GLU A 151 52.26 0.14 -22.85
C GLU A 151 51.77 0.31 -24.28
N GLU A 152 52.68 0.16 -25.24
CA GLU A 152 52.38 0.22 -26.66
C GLU A 152 51.81 -1.11 -27.15
N VAL A 153 50.49 -1.24 -27.09
CA VAL A 153 49.77 -2.44 -27.54
C VAL A 153 49.16 -2.23 -28.92
N GLN A 154 48.98 -3.31 -29.68
CA GLN A 154 48.31 -3.27 -30.98
C GLN A 154 47.00 -4.04 -30.92
N LEU A 155 45.99 -3.64 -31.70
CA LEU A 155 44.72 -4.37 -31.75
C LEU A 155 44.88 -5.81 -32.24
N GLY A 156 45.93 -6.11 -33.02
CA GLY A 156 46.23 -7.47 -33.47
C GLY A 156 46.53 -8.43 -32.33
N ASP A 157 47.12 -7.95 -31.23
CA ASP A 157 47.49 -8.77 -30.06
C ASP A 157 46.25 -9.33 -29.34
N PHE A 158 45.08 -8.72 -29.58
CA PHE A 158 43.82 -9.11 -28.96
C PHE A 158 43.05 -10.18 -29.75
N ASP A 159 43.40 -10.45 -31.02
CA ASP A 159 42.66 -11.37 -31.89
C ASP A 159 42.54 -12.78 -31.29
N GLN A 160 43.62 -13.28 -30.68
CA GLN A 160 43.67 -14.58 -30.00
C GLN A 160 42.70 -14.72 -28.82
N PHE A 161 42.29 -13.62 -28.19
CA PHE A 161 41.34 -13.62 -27.07
C PHE A 161 39.89 -13.44 -27.50
N MET A 162 39.65 -13.26 -28.81
CA MET A 162 38.35 -12.94 -29.39
C MET A 162 37.79 -14.07 -30.27
N THR A 163 38.63 -15.04 -30.69
CA THR A 163 38.28 -16.13 -31.64
C THR A 163 37.10 -16.99 -31.20
N ARG A 164 36.90 -17.19 -29.88
CA ARG A 164 35.79 -17.99 -29.31
C ARG A 164 34.82 -17.15 -28.47
N GLY A 165 34.92 -15.82 -28.56
CA GLY A 165 34.27 -14.86 -27.66
C GLY A 165 35.24 -14.25 -26.66
N ILE A 166 34.82 -13.15 -26.03
CA ILE A 166 35.63 -12.34 -25.12
C ILE A 166 36.04 -13.17 -23.89
N SER A 167 37.33 -13.49 -23.81
CA SER A 167 37.91 -14.24 -22.70
C SER A 167 38.63 -13.33 -21.71
N GLU A 168 37.89 -12.73 -20.77
CA GLU A 168 38.44 -11.81 -19.76
C GLU A 168 39.58 -12.43 -18.94
N ARG A 169 39.42 -13.70 -18.54
CA ARG A 169 40.42 -14.42 -17.73
C ARG A 169 41.75 -14.59 -18.47
N ALA A 170 41.69 -14.99 -19.73
CA ALA A 170 42.89 -15.17 -20.56
C ALA A 170 43.60 -13.83 -20.77
N LEU A 171 42.84 -12.74 -20.97
CA LEU A 171 43.41 -11.41 -21.15
C LEU A 171 44.09 -10.90 -19.87
N LYS A 172 43.48 -11.10 -18.71
CA LYS A 172 44.09 -10.76 -17.40
C LYS A 172 45.35 -11.56 -17.12
N GLN A 173 45.42 -12.81 -17.56
CA GLN A 173 46.62 -13.65 -17.43
C GLN A 173 47.74 -13.20 -18.37
N ALA A 174 47.42 -12.89 -19.63
CA ALA A 174 48.41 -12.43 -20.60
C ALA A 174 48.93 -11.01 -20.32
N MET A 175 48.08 -10.14 -19.74
CA MET A 175 48.41 -8.75 -19.46
C MET A 175 48.12 -8.41 -17.98
N PRO A 176 48.96 -8.88 -17.03
CA PRO A 176 48.71 -8.69 -15.60
C PRO A 176 48.73 -7.22 -15.16
N LYS A 177 49.43 -6.36 -15.91
CA LYS A 177 49.48 -4.90 -15.65
C LYS A 177 48.31 -4.14 -16.25
N ALA A 178 47.51 -4.76 -17.12
CA ALA A 178 46.39 -4.09 -17.76
C ALA A 178 45.16 -4.07 -16.85
N PHE A 179 44.48 -2.93 -16.80
CA PHE A 179 43.19 -2.82 -16.12
C PHE A 179 42.08 -3.28 -17.06
N VAL A 180 41.50 -4.43 -16.77
CA VAL A 180 40.46 -5.07 -17.60
C VAL A 180 39.13 -5.12 -16.84
N HIS A 181 38.06 -4.57 -17.43
CA HIS A 181 36.74 -4.56 -16.82
C HIS A 181 35.59 -4.55 -17.85
N LYS A 182 34.44 -5.16 -17.52
CA LYS A 182 33.23 -5.16 -18.38
C LYS A 182 32.41 -3.89 -18.26
N GLN A 183 32.33 -3.32 -17.05
CA GLN A 183 31.58 -2.09 -16.80
C GLN A 183 32.38 -0.86 -17.26
N HIS A 184 31.79 -0.06 -18.16
CA HIS A 184 32.41 1.17 -18.67
C HIS A 184 32.66 2.21 -17.57
N SER A 185 31.79 2.37 -16.57
CA SER A 185 31.98 3.38 -15.51
C SER A 185 33.28 3.19 -14.70
N ARG A 186 33.66 1.94 -14.42
CA ARG A 186 34.93 1.59 -13.75
C ARG A 186 36.13 1.93 -14.62
N PHE A 187 36.03 1.65 -15.91
CA PHE A 187 37.03 2.03 -16.90
C PHE A 187 37.14 3.55 -17.06
N ALA A 188 36.00 4.24 -17.08
CA ALA A 188 35.89 5.69 -17.15
C ALA A 188 36.59 6.38 -16.00
N ALA A 189 36.26 6.00 -14.76
CA ALA A 189 36.91 6.52 -13.56
C ALA A 189 38.44 6.30 -13.56
N ARG A 190 38.92 5.18 -14.15
CA ARG A 190 40.36 4.93 -14.27
C ARG A 190 40.99 5.84 -15.31
N PHE A 191 40.49 5.86 -16.55
CA PHE A 191 41.14 6.65 -17.61
C PHE A 191 41.04 8.15 -17.36
N THR A 192 39.95 8.65 -16.77
CA THR A 192 39.82 10.09 -16.45
C THR A 192 40.88 10.50 -15.44
N ARG A 193 41.16 9.68 -14.43
CA ARG A 193 42.24 9.91 -13.47
C ARG A 193 43.62 9.88 -14.12
N GLU A 194 43.89 8.92 -15.00
CA GLU A 194 45.19 8.79 -15.68
C GLU A 194 45.44 9.97 -16.65
N LEU A 195 44.39 10.42 -17.35
CA LEU A 195 44.46 11.52 -18.31
C LEU A 195 44.31 12.91 -17.66
N GLY A 196 44.02 13.00 -16.37
CA GLY A 196 43.81 14.27 -15.66
C GLY A 196 42.51 14.98 -16.02
N ILE A 197 41.47 14.23 -16.38
CA ILE A 197 40.14 14.74 -16.73
C ILE A 197 39.31 14.85 -15.44
N GLY A 198 38.70 16.02 -15.20
CA GLY A 198 37.93 16.34 -13.99
C GLY A 198 36.64 15.56 -13.73
N GLY A 199 36.43 14.40 -14.38
CA GLY A 199 35.31 13.50 -14.14
C GLY A 199 34.58 13.04 -15.41
N GLU A 200 33.54 12.21 -15.23
CA GLU A 200 32.74 11.67 -16.34
C GLU A 200 31.98 12.77 -17.10
N ARG A 201 31.53 13.83 -16.40
CA ARG A 201 30.82 14.97 -17.00
C ARG A 201 31.66 15.67 -18.07
N ALA A 202 32.96 15.84 -17.84
CA ALA A 202 33.87 16.45 -18.80
C ALA A 202 34.02 15.61 -20.09
N VAL A 203 34.01 14.28 -19.97
CA VAL A 203 34.04 13.37 -21.13
C VAL A 203 32.73 13.44 -21.92
N LEU A 204 31.59 13.53 -21.23
CA LEU A 204 30.29 13.71 -21.86
C LEU A 204 30.18 15.06 -22.59
N LEU A 205 30.70 16.12 -21.97
CA LEU A 205 30.80 17.43 -22.59
C LEU A 205 31.63 17.37 -23.87
N LEU A 206 32.80 16.74 -23.82
CA LEU A 206 33.65 16.55 -25.00
C LEU A 206 32.90 15.83 -26.14
N HIS A 207 32.17 14.75 -25.83
CA HIS A 207 31.35 14.04 -26.83
C HIS A 207 30.25 14.93 -27.42
N LYS A 208 29.54 15.69 -26.59
CA LYS A 208 28.50 16.64 -27.03
C LYS A 208 29.09 17.75 -27.90
N THR A 209 30.23 18.31 -27.53
CA THR A 209 30.95 19.32 -28.32
C THR A 209 31.48 18.76 -29.63
N GLN A 210 32.03 17.54 -29.64
CA GLN A 210 32.43 16.85 -30.89
C GLN A 210 31.24 16.59 -31.82
N SER A 211 30.06 16.40 -31.23
CA SER A 211 28.79 16.20 -31.93
C SER A 211 28.11 17.51 -32.35
N ALA A 212 28.86 18.62 -32.48
CA ALA A 212 28.49 20.04 -32.64
C ALA A 212 27.28 20.41 -33.53
N LYS A 213 26.72 19.48 -34.31
CA LYS A 213 25.53 19.71 -35.13
C LYS A 213 24.20 19.48 -34.40
N ASN A 214 24.20 18.92 -33.18
CA ASN A 214 22.97 18.62 -32.45
C ASN A 214 23.08 18.95 -30.94
N LEU A 215 23.80 20.01 -30.61
CA LEU A 215 23.53 20.73 -29.37
C LEU A 215 22.17 21.39 -29.60
N GLY A 216 21.14 21.02 -28.85
CA GLY A 216 19.81 21.64 -28.93
C GLY A 216 19.91 23.13 -28.57
N SER A 217 19.50 23.49 -27.35
CA SER A 217 19.82 24.81 -26.80
C SER A 217 21.21 24.79 -26.17
N LEU A 218 21.97 25.87 -26.35
CA LEU A 218 23.21 26.12 -25.62
C LEU A 218 22.96 26.11 -24.10
N ASP A 219 21.78 26.56 -23.67
CA ASP A 219 21.39 26.57 -22.25
C ASP A 219 21.31 25.17 -21.66
N ASP A 220 20.85 24.17 -22.43
CA ASP A 220 20.78 22.77 -21.99
C ASP A 220 22.18 22.20 -21.78
N LEU A 221 23.15 22.63 -22.59
CA LEU A 221 24.55 22.25 -22.42
C LEU A 221 25.12 22.81 -21.12
N PHE A 222 24.91 24.11 -20.86
CA PHE A 222 25.41 24.75 -19.65
C PHE A 222 24.75 24.19 -18.38
N ARG A 223 23.41 24.16 -18.35
CA ARG A 223 22.65 23.67 -17.19
C ARG A 223 22.85 22.18 -16.93
N GLY A 224 22.91 21.36 -17.98
CA GLY A 224 23.02 19.92 -17.83
C GLY A 224 24.44 19.42 -17.49
N PHE A 225 25.48 20.10 -17.98
CA PHE A 225 26.84 19.54 -17.97
C PHE A 225 27.90 20.41 -17.31
N MET A 226 27.76 21.74 -17.33
CA MET A 226 28.76 22.65 -16.76
C MET A 226 28.41 23.11 -15.35
N LEU A 227 27.13 23.27 -15.06
CA LEU A 227 26.68 23.63 -13.72
C LEU A 227 26.48 22.36 -12.88
N ASP A 228 26.94 22.41 -11.64
CA ASP A 228 26.61 21.40 -10.65
C ASP A 228 25.18 21.62 -10.16
N GLU A 229 24.50 20.52 -9.84
CA GLU A 229 23.16 20.59 -9.29
C GLU A 229 23.23 21.16 -7.87
N PRO A 230 22.51 22.25 -7.55
CA PRO A 230 22.56 22.85 -6.23
C PRO A 230 21.87 21.93 -5.20
N GLU A 231 22.43 21.89 -3.98
CA GLU A 231 21.90 21.09 -2.86
C GLU A 231 20.45 21.43 -2.48
N THR A 232 19.96 22.61 -2.91
CA THR A 232 18.58 23.06 -2.69
C THR A 232 17.55 22.11 -3.29
N PHE A 233 17.84 21.43 -4.41
CA PHE A 233 16.92 20.44 -4.98
C PHE A 233 16.75 19.24 -4.05
N ALA A 234 17.84 18.69 -3.54
CA ALA A 234 17.80 17.60 -2.56
C ALA A 234 17.14 18.01 -1.23
N LEU A 235 17.21 19.29 -0.86
CA LEU A 235 16.47 19.82 0.29
C LEU A 235 14.96 19.90 0.01
N ALA A 236 14.57 20.34 -1.19
CA ALA A 236 13.18 20.41 -1.61
C ALA A 236 12.54 19.01 -1.67
N ASP A 237 13.24 18.04 -2.25
CA ASP A 237 12.76 16.65 -2.33
C ASP A 237 12.51 16.07 -0.93
N ARG A 238 13.44 16.28 0.01
CA ARG A 238 13.27 15.87 1.41
C ARG A 238 12.09 16.57 2.09
N ALA A 239 11.86 17.85 1.81
CA ALA A 239 10.73 18.57 2.37
C ALA A 239 9.39 18.04 1.83
N VAL A 240 9.33 17.67 0.55
CA VAL A 240 8.15 17.04 -0.06
C VAL A 240 7.88 15.67 0.56
N GLU A 241 8.92 14.86 0.77
CA GLU A 241 8.82 13.54 1.40
C GLU A 241 8.30 13.65 2.85
N GLN A 242 8.89 14.55 3.65
CA GLN A 242 8.44 14.82 5.02
C GLN A 242 7.00 15.33 5.08
N PHE A 243 6.59 16.17 4.13
CA PHE A 243 5.20 16.63 4.06
C PHE A 243 4.23 15.49 3.74
N ALA A 244 4.61 14.57 2.84
CA ALA A 244 3.80 13.41 2.50
C ALA A 244 3.58 12.52 3.74
N GLU A 245 4.64 12.20 4.49
CA GLU A 245 4.55 11.43 5.74
C GLU A 245 3.63 12.10 6.77
N LEU A 246 3.78 13.42 6.96
CA LEU A 246 2.93 14.17 7.90
C LEU A 246 1.47 14.20 7.46
N SER A 247 1.22 14.33 6.16
CA SER A 247 -0.12 14.31 5.58
C SER A 247 -0.80 12.95 5.79
N GLU A 248 -0.09 11.85 5.56
CA GLU A 248 -0.61 10.50 5.82
C GLU A 248 -0.94 10.28 7.31
N ALA A 249 -0.05 10.69 8.21
CA ALA A 249 -0.29 10.61 9.65
C ALA A 249 -1.53 11.42 10.07
N HIS A 250 -1.68 12.64 9.54
CA HIS A 250 -2.86 13.48 9.78
C HIS A 250 -4.14 12.80 9.24
N HIS A 251 -4.10 12.24 8.03
CA HIS A 251 -5.22 11.50 7.45
C HIS A 251 -5.62 10.29 8.30
N ALA A 252 -4.66 9.56 8.86
CA ALA A 252 -4.92 8.43 9.75
C ALA A 252 -5.64 8.88 11.04
N VAL A 253 -5.19 9.98 11.66
CA VAL A 253 -5.81 10.54 12.86
C VAL A 253 -7.24 11.03 12.59
N VAL A 254 -7.45 11.74 11.48
CA VAL A 254 -8.79 12.19 11.08
C VAL A 254 -9.72 11.01 10.82
N THR A 255 -9.22 9.95 10.17
CA THR A 255 -9.99 8.73 9.91
C THR A 255 -10.37 8.03 11.21
N ALA A 256 -9.43 7.85 12.14
CA ALA A 256 -9.70 7.25 13.44
C ALA A 256 -10.74 8.05 14.24
N ARG A 257 -10.65 9.39 14.22
CA ARG A 257 -11.67 10.26 14.86
C ARG A 257 -13.07 10.04 14.28
N ARG A 258 -13.19 9.99 12.95
CA ARG A 258 -14.47 9.71 12.28
C ARG A 258 -15.01 8.33 12.62
N GLN A 259 -14.14 7.32 12.70
CA GLN A 259 -14.55 5.97 13.11
C GLN A 259 -15.13 5.96 14.52
N ILE A 260 -14.47 6.62 15.48
CA ILE A 260 -14.98 6.76 16.85
C ILE A 260 -16.33 7.46 16.85
N GLU A 261 -16.46 8.58 16.13
CA GLU A 261 -17.72 9.34 16.03
C GLU A 261 -18.87 8.49 15.47
N HIS A 262 -18.61 7.66 14.46
CA HIS A 262 -19.62 6.77 13.87
C HIS A 262 -19.95 5.55 14.73
N LEU A 263 -18.99 5.01 15.49
CA LEU A 263 -19.19 3.81 16.32
C LEU A 263 -19.79 4.14 17.69
N THR A 264 -19.55 5.33 18.25
CA THR A 264 -20.02 5.72 19.59
C THR A 264 -21.55 5.56 19.76
N PRO A 265 -22.41 5.94 18.78
CA PRO A 265 -23.86 5.74 18.91
C PRO A 265 -24.29 4.27 18.93
N LEU A 266 -23.51 3.36 18.32
CA LEU A 266 -23.84 1.94 18.25
C LEU A 266 -23.70 1.24 19.60
N GLU A 267 -22.83 1.72 20.49
CA GLU A 267 -22.71 1.16 21.84
C GLU A 267 -24.02 1.23 22.62
N GLN A 268 -24.74 2.37 22.51
CA GLN A 268 -26.04 2.51 23.15
C GLN A 268 -27.10 1.60 22.52
N GLN A 269 -27.04 1.38 21.20
CA GLN A 269 -27.96 0.47 20.53
C GLN A 269 -27.67 -1.00 20.89
N SER A 270 -26.40 -1.38 21.01
CA SER A 270 -26.00 -2.72 21.47
C SER A 270 -26.52 -2.98 22.87
N ARG A 271 -26.34 -2.04 23.81
CA ARG A 271 -26.86 -2.21 25.18
C ARG A 271 -28.38 -2.36 25.20
N ARG A 272 -29.10 -1.56 24.42
CA ARG A 272 -30.57 -1.69 24.30
C ARG A 272 -30.99 -3.03 23.71
N TYR A 273 -30.22 -3.55 22.77
CA TYR A 273 -30.46 -4.88 22.20
C TYR A 273 -30.25 -5.97 23.24
N ASP A 274 -29.12 -5.94 23.97
CA ASP A 274 -28.78 -6.92 25.02
C ASP A 274 -29.80 -6.90 26.17
N ASP A 275 -30.26 -5.70 26.57
CA ASP A 275 -31.30 -5.51 27.58
C ASP A 275 -32.63 -6.12 27.11
N ALA A 276 -33.03 -5.87 25.86
CA ALA A 276 -34.27 -6.40 25.29
C ALA A 276 -34.22 -7.93 25.10
N GLU A 277 -33.06 -8.48 24.73
CA GLU A 277 -32.84 -9.93 24.63
C GLU A 277 -32.93 -10.59 26.02
N SER A 278 -32.36 -9.96 27.04
CA SER A 278 -32.46 -10.42 28.42
C SER A 278 -33.90 -10.38 28.95
N GLU A 279 -34.65 -9.31 28.65
CA GLU A 279 -36.06 -9.19 29.01
C GLU A 279 -36.91 -10.27 28.32
N LEU A 280 -36.66 -10.52 27.03
CA LEU A 280 -37.33 -11.58 26.28
C LEU A 280 -37.09 -12.96 26.92
N ALA A 281 -35.84 -13.28 27.25
CA ALA A 281 -35.49 -14.54 27.90
C ALA A 281 -36.20 -14.72 29.26
N GLN A 282 -36.31 -13.65 30.05
CA GLN A 282 -37.05 -13.67 31.32
C GLN A 282 -38.55 -13.92 31.09
N ILE A 283 -39.16 -13.26 30.11
CA ILE A 283 -40.58 -13.44 29.76
C ILE A 283 -40.84 -14.87 29.30
N GLU A 284 -39.96 -15.44 28.46
CA GLU A 284 -40.07 -16.82 28.01
C GLU A 284 -39.98 -17.81 29.17
N GLN A 285 -39.04 -17.61 30.09
CA GLN A 285 -38.90 -18.44 31.29
C GLN A 285 -40.14 -18.35 32.19
N LEU A 286 -40.69 -17.15 32.39
CA LEU A 286 -41.93 -16.94 33.15
C LEU A 286 -43.12 -17.61 32.46
N SER A 287 -43.22 -17.50 31.13
CA SER A 287 -44.28 -18.12 30.33
C SER A 287 -44.28 -19.65 30.47
N LEU A 288 -43.10 -20.28 30.39
CA LEU A 288 -42.95 -21.72 30.63
C LEU A 288 -43.37 -22.14 32.05
N SER A 289 -43.05 -21.31 33.05
CA SER A 289 -43.42 -21.57 34.44
C SER A 289 -44.90 -21.34 34.77
N ARG A 290 -45.63 -20.63 33.90
CA ARG A 290 -47.04 -20.22 34.12
C ARG A 290 -47.95 -21.41 34.39
N GLU A 291 -47.83 -22.47 33.61
CA GLU A 291 -48.70 -23.65 33.75
C GLU A 291 -48.42 -24.39 35.06
N LEU A 292 -47.14 -24.60 35.40
CA LEU A 292 -46.74 -25.22 36.66
C LEU A 292 -47.21 -24.40 37.87
N PHE A 293 -47.03 -23.08 37.84
CA PHE A 293 -47.51 -22.19 38.89
C PHE A 293 -49.03 -22.25 39.04
N THR A 294 -49.78 -22.19 37.92
CA THR A 294 -51.24 -22.25 37.93
C THR A 294 -51.74 -23.57 38.50
N ARG A 295 -51.13 -24.70 38.09
CA ARG A 295 -51.44 -26.02 38.65
C ARG A 295 -51.16 -26.08 40.15
N ARG A 296 -49.99 -25.61 40.59
CA ARG A 296 -49.63 -25.57 42.03
C ARG A 296 -50.59 -24.71 42.83
N ARG A 297 -50.95 -23.52 42.33
CA ARG A 297 -51.88 -22.61 43.00
C ARG A 297 -53.30 -23.19 43.06
N LYS A 298 -53.74 -23.88 42.00
CA LYS A 298 -55.02 -24.58 41.99
C LYS A 298 -55.08 -25.68 43.06
N VAL A 299 -54.00 -26.47 43.21
CA VAL A 299 -53.91 -27.48 44.27
C VAL A 299 -54.00 -26.84 45.65
N GLN A 300 -53.23 -25.77 45.92
CA GLN A 300 -53.29 -25.06 47.20
C GLN A 300 -54.69 -24.54 47.52
N LEU A 301 -55.38 -23.91 46.56
CA LEU A 301 -56.74 -23.41 46.77
C LEU A 301 -57.74 -24.54 47.03
N LEU A 302 -57.59 -25.69 46.36
CA LEU A 302 -58.42 -26.88 46.60
C LEU A 302 -58.13 -27.49 47.98
N GLU A 303 -56.88 -27.50 48.43
CA GLU A 303 -56.50 -27.95 49.77
C GLU A 303 -57.07 -27.02 50.85
N GLU A 304 -56.95 -25.70 50.67
CA GLU A 304 -57.55 -24.68 51.55
C GLU A 304 -59.07 -24.86 51.62
N ALA A 305 -59.76 -25.01 50.47
CA ALA A 305 -61.19 -25.25 50.40
C ALA A 305 -61.60 -26.60 51.04
N ARG A 306 -60.77 -27.64 50.90
CA ARG A 306 -60.99 -28.92 51.58
C ARG A 306 -60.86 -28.77 53.08
N HIS A 307 -59.84 -28.06 53.56
CA HIS A 307 -59.64 -27.83 54.99
C HIS A 307 -60.82 -27.05 55.61
N THR A 308 -61.31 -26.01 54.94
CA THR A 308 -62.48 -25.25 55.41
C THR A 308 -63.76 -26.09 55.35
N ALA A 309 -63.96 -26.90 54.31
CA ALA A 309 -65.10 -27.80 54.21
C ALA A 309 -65.09 -28.89 55.30
N VAL A 310 -63.93 -29.47 55.60
CA VAL A 310 -63.75 -30.45 56.69
C VAL A 310 -64.03 -29.81 58.05
N ALA A 311 -63.49 -28.61 58.30
CA ALA A 311 -63.75 -27.88 59.54
C ALA A 311 -65.25 -27.51 59.69
N GLY A 312 -65.89 -27.08 58.60
CA GLY A 312 -67.33 -26.81 58.57
C GLY A 312 -68.18 -28.05 58.81
N ALA A 313 -67.81 -29.19 58.21
CA ALA A 313 -68.50 -30.47 58.43
C ALA A 313 -68.34 -30.96 59.87
N ALA A 314 -67.16 -30.78 60.49
CA ALA A 314 -66.94 -31.12 61.90
C ALA A 314 -67.79 -30.23 62.82
N ALA A 315 -67.84 -28.91 62.57
CA ALA A 315 -68.68 -27.99 63.34
C ALA A 315 -70.17 -28.33 63.20
N ALA A 316 -70.65 -28.64 61.98
CA ALA A 316 -72.03 -29.07 61.75
C ALA A 316 -72.35 -30.40 62.46
N ALA A 317 -71.41 -31.36 62.46
CA ALA A 317 -71.57 -32.62 63.19
C ALA A 317 -71.65 -32.40 64.71
N GLU A 318 -70.84 -31.49 65.27
CA GLU A 318 -70.95 -31.10 66.68
C GLU A 318 -72.26 -30.39 67.01
N GLU A 319 -72.76 -29.52 66.13
CA GLU A 319 -74.06 -28.86 66.28
C GLU A 319 -75.21 -29.88 66.24
N HIS A 320 -75.16 -30.84 65.30
CA HIS A 320 -76.11 -31.95 65.26
C HIS A 320 -76.08 -32.79 66.53
N ALA A 321 -74.90 -33.20 67.00
CA ALA A 321 -74.78 -33.96 68.25
C ALA A 321 -75.30 -33.18 69.47
N ARG A 322 -75.06 -31.86 69.53
CA ARG A 322 -75.63 -30.99 70.57
C ARG A 322 -77.15 -30.88 70.47
N ALA A 323 -77.69 -30.81 69.26
CA ALA A 323 -79.14 -30.77 69.02
C ALA A 323 -79.80 -32.10 69.42
N ASP A 324 -79.17 -33.23 69.11
CA ASP A 324 -79.66 -34.57 69.49
C ASP A 324 -79.68 -34.73 71.01
N LEU A 325 -78.59 -34.36 71.71
CA LEU A 325 -78.56 -34.35 73.18
C LEU A 325 -79.59 -33.39 73.79
N ALA A 326 -79.84 -32.24 73.15
CA ALA A 326 -80.88 -31.30 73.60
C ALA A 326 -82.28 -31.89 73.43
N LEU A 327 -82.54 -32.61 72.33
CA LEU A 327 -83.76 -33.37 72.08
C LEU A 327 -83.96 -34.45 73.14
N GLU A 328 -82.93 -35.28 73.40
CA GLU A 328 -82.97 -36.31 74.45
C GLU A 328 -83.29 -35.68 75.82
N SER A 329 -82.61 -34.59 76.19
CA SER A 329 -82.89 -33.89 77.46
C SER A 329 -84.30 -33.27 77.52
N ALA A 330 -84.88 -32.88 76.38
CA ALA A 330 -86.24 -32.36 76.30
C ALA A 330 -87.28 -33.48 76.39
N GLU A 331 -86.98 -34.66 75.83
CA GLU A 331 -87.77 -35.88 75.98
C GLU A 331 -87.74 -36.39 77.42
N GLU A 332 -86.57 -36.38 78.07
CA GLU A 332 -86.43 -36.69 79.51
C GLU A 332 -87.24 -35.72 80.39
N ARG A 333 -87.24 -34.40 80.08
CA ARG A 333 -88.11 -33.43 80.76
C ARG A 333 -89.60 -33.67 80.51
N ARG A 334 -89.99 -34.25 79.37
CA ARG A 334 -91.36 -34.67 79.09
C ARG A 334 -91.72 -35.98 79.81
N ALA A 335 -90.76 -36.88 79.99
CA ALA A 335 -90.92 -38.18 80.65
C ALA A 335 -90.81 -38.09 82.18
N ALA A 336 -90.25 -37.00 82.72
CA ALA A 336 -90.26 -36.72 84.15
C ALA A 336 -91.73 -36.61 84.65
N PRO A 337 -92.15 -37.43 85.63
CA PRO A 337 -93.53 -37.49 86.07
C PRO A 337 -93.97 -36.13 86.64
N ARG A 338 -95.07 -35.60 86.11
CA ARG A 338 -95.80 -34.46 86.69
C ARG A 338 -96.09 -34.75 88.16
N ALA A 339 -95.34 -34.11 89.05
CA ALA A 339 -95.62 -34.18 90.48
C ALA A 339 -97.04 -33.62 90.76
N PRO A 340 -97.80 -34.22 91.69
CA PRO A 340 -99.21 -33.91 91.90
C PRO A 340 -99.41 -32.47 92.36
N TRP A 341 -100.44 -31.83 91.80
CA TRP A 341 -100.82 -30.47 92.13
C TRP A 341 -101.14 -30.34 93.63
N MET A 342 -100.54 -29.35 94.28
CA MET A 342 -100.95 -28.84 95.60
C MET A 342 -101.14 -27.32 95.46
N PRO A 343 -102.29 -26.76 95.89
CA PRO A 343 -102.53 -25.33 95.81
C PRO A 343 -102.04 -24.66 97.10
N ALA A 344 -101.19 -23.64 96.99
CA ALA A 344 -101.24 -22.46 97.86
C ALA A 344 -100.17 -21.42 97.50
N ALA A 345 -100.57 -20.17 97.74
CA ALA A 345 -99.76 -18.99 98.04
C ALA A 345 -99.09 -18.27 96.86
N ALA A 346 -99.82 -17.30 96.32
CA ALA A 346 -99.24 -15.96 96.10
C ALA A 346 -98.68 -15.47 97.45
N PRO A 347 -97.46 -14.92 97.51
CA PRO A 347 -97.36 -13.48 97.28
C PRO A 347 -96.00 -12.94 96.78
N SER A 348 -96.06 -11.63 96.49
CA SER A 348 -95.03 -10.62 96.76
C SER A 348 -94.10 -10.20 95.63
N TRP A 349 -94.58 -9.16 94.94
CA TRP A 349 -93.75 -8.09 94.42
C TRP A 349 -92.98 -7.41 95.56
N ARG A 350 -91.65 -7.55 95.61
CA ARG A 350 -90.71 -6.60 96.25
C ARG A 350 -89.39 -6.61 95.47
N ARG A 351 -89.13 -5.53 94.74
CA ARG A 351 -88.14 -4.46 95.00
C ARG A 351 -86.65 -4.83 94.76
N TRP A 352 -86.12 -4.16 93.74
CA TRP A 352 -84.72 -3.87 93.37
C TRP A 352 -83.78 -3.53 94.55
N PRO A 353 -82.44 -3.66 94.40
CA PRO A 353 -81.58 -2.52 93.97
C PRO A 353 -80.25 -2.98 93.23
N PRO A 354 -79.20 -2.16 93.05
CA PRO A 354 -79.05 -1.21 91.94
C PRO A 354 -77.71 -1.30 91.17
N ARG A 355 -77.65 -0.58 90.04
CA ARG A 355 -76.52 0.19 89.45
C ARG A 355 -75.08 -0.37 89.51
N SER A 356 -74.44 -0.37 88.33
CA SER A 356 -73.29 0.53 88.07
C SER A 356 -72.92 0.59 86.57
N PHE A 357 -73.09 1.79 86.00
CA PHE A 357 -72.37 2.32 84.83
C PHE A 357 -71.04 2.95 85.31
N PRO A 358 -70.01 3.04 84.46
CA PRO A 358 -69.69 4.32 83.78
C PRO A 358 -69.34 4.11 82.29
N VAL A 359 -69.79 4.89 81.29
CA VAL A 359 -69.64 6.34 80.97
C VAL A 359 -68.27 6.73 80.36
N ARG A 360 -68.30 6.89 79.02
CA ARG A 360 -67.85 8.03 78.14
C ARG A 360 -66.34 8.36 78.12
N SER A 361 -65.76 8.89 77.03
CA SER A 361 -66.09 9.97 76.09
C SER A 361 -65.17 9.85 74.84
N GLY A 362 -65.27 10.52 73.70
CA GLY A 362 -66.05 11.62 73.12
C GLY A 362 -65.48 11.90 71.70
N CYS A 363 -66.32 12.15 70.70
CA CYS A 363 -66.50 13.45 70.02
C CYS A 363 -65.49 13.79 68.89
N GLY A 364 -66.01 14.10 67.69
CA GLY A 364 -65.28 14.86 66.66
C GLY A 364 -65.68 14.64 65.19
N THR A 365 -66.85 15.10 64.77
CA THR A 365 -67.21 15.51 63.38
C THR A 365 -66.84 17.00 63.16
N PRO A 366 -67.03 17.69 61.99
CA PRO A 366 -67.46 17.31 60.62
C PRO A 366 -66.77 18.06 59.42
N ASN A 367 -67.22 17.69 58.20
CA ASN A 367 -67.61 18.52 57.03
C ASN A 367 -66.61 19.00 55.93
N SER A 368 -66.89 18.50 54.70
CA SER A 368 -67.17 19.20 53.43
C SER A 368 -66.24 20.30 52.86
N VAL A 369 -65.84 20.18 51.56
CA VAL A 369 -66.32 20.96 50.37
C VAL A 369 -65.33 20.85 49.18
N ARG A 370 -65.90 20.57 47.98
CA ARG A 370 -65.53 20.92 46.57
C ARG A 370 -64.04 21.12 46.19
N SER A 371 -63.53 20.60 45.08
CA SER A 371 -63.91 20.88 43.68
C SER A 371 -63.03 20.01 42.77
N GLY A 372 -63.55 19.40 41.70
CA GLY A 372 -63.24 19.88 40.35
C GLY A 372 -63.29 18.74 39.32
N CYS A 373 -64.26 18.82 38.41
CA CYS A 373 -64.38 18.10 37.14
C CYS A 373 -63.10 18.25 36.27
N GLY A 374 -62.74 17.41 35.31
CA GLY A 374 -63.39 16.26 34.68
C GLY A 374 -62.88 16.13 33.23
N ARG A 375 -62.98 14.90 32.68
CA ARG A 375 -62.96 14.53 31.24
C ARG A 375 -61.63 14.82 30.50
N GLY A 376 -61.24 14.11 29.45
CA GLY A 376 -61.91 13.15 28.59
C GLY A 376 -60.98 12.88 27.38
N TRP A 377 -61.26 11.76 26.73
CA TRP A 377 -60.52 11.14 25.63
C TRP A 377 -60.43 11.93 24.30
N ARG A 378 -59.35 11.58 23.58
CA ARG A 378 -59.15 11.41 22.10
C ARG A 378 -58.61 12.57 21.21
N PRO A 379 -57.86 12.21 20.12
CA PRO A 379 -57.01 13.09 19.32
C PRO A 379 -57.73 13.68 18.09
N PRO A 380 -57.05 14.51 17.25
CA PRO A 380 -56.79 14.04 15.88
C PRO A 380 -55.53 14.60 15.15
N ALA A 381 -55.14 13.83 14.12
CA ALA A 381 -54.79 14.18 12.73
C ALA A 381 -53.67 15.17 12.33
N CYS A 382 -52.79 14.61 11.49
CA CYS A 382 -52.09 15.13 10.31
C CYS A 382 -52.45 16.54 9.79
N SER A 383 -51.42 17.31 9.49
CA SER A 383 -51.38 18.25 8.37
C SER A 383 -49.98 18.27 7.74
N ALA A 384 -49.95 18.19 6.40
CA ALA A 384 -48.84 18.51 5.52
C ALA A 384 -49.23 19.78 4.71
N PRO A 385 -48.46 20.20 3.70
CA PRO A 385 -47.24 21.02 3.77
C PRO A 385 -47.47 22.44 3.19
N ARG A 386 -46.49 23.34 3.31
CA ARG A 386 -46.46 24.59 2.52
C ARG A 386 -45.07 24.88 1.96
N ALA A 387 -45.04 25.16 0.66
CA ALA A 387 -43.89 25.48 -0.17
C ALA A 387 -43.65 27.00 -0.25
N MET A 388 -42.38 27.40 -0.39
CA MET A 388 -41.86 28.58 -1.12
C MET A 388 -40.32 28.49 -1.06
N ARG A 389 -39.62 28.08 -2.12
CA ARG A 389 -38.99 28.92 -3.17
C ARG A 389 -38.28 30.17 -2.63
N SER A 390 -36.96 30.08 -2.55
CA SER A 390 -35.96 31.02 -3.11
C SER A 390 -34.64 30.26 -3.25
#